data_AF-E4XNR7-F1
#
_entry.id   AF-E4XNR7-F1
#
_cell.length_a   1.000
_cell.length_b   1.000
_cell.length_c   1.000
_cell.angle_alpha   90.00
_cell.angle_beta   90.00
_cell.angle_gamma   90.00
#
_symmetry.space_group_name_H-M   'P 1'
#
loop_
_entity.id
_entity.type
_entity.pdbx_description
1 polymer ?
#
loop_
_entity_poly.entity_id
_entity_poly.type
_entity_poly.pdbx_seq_one_letter_code
_entity_poly.pdbx_strand_id
1 'polypeptide(L)'
;MGYDLCLFEDEDVDEELICPICRGVLENVIYAPKCEHAFCSDCIHEWLTNQQTCPLDRTPLQKEELNSVPRIMKNMLGKLRVKCENKEHGCKEIVRLDSRADHSANCEFNPKRPIRCEQCCLTIPKNELDNHNCIRDLRKQMAMINDQVTELKKNQSEQQNRDRDMMRQIVHLRELVRLNHAPSPRTPTQPRITEIINWAESLNSARVTRWGGVISTPDSVLQRVI
;
A
#
# COMPACT_ATOMS: atom_id res chain seq x y z
N MET A 1 -6.59 0.22 26.75
CA MET A 1 -7.70 0.59 27.66
C MET A 1 -7.32 1.87 28.37
N GLY A 2 -8.30 2.71 28.76
CA GLY A 2 -8.14 4.13 29.15
C GLY A 2 -7.04 4.48 30.17
N TYR A 3 -6.74 5.77 30.32
CA TYR A 3 -5.67 6.23 31.21
C TYR A 3 -6.01 5.96 32.68
N ASP A 4 -5.01 5.49 33.43
CA ASP A 4 -5.10 5.34 34.88
C ASP A 4 -5.29 6.70 35.56
N LEU A 5 -6.25 6.78 36.49
CA LEU A 5 -6.52 7.97 37.28
C LEU A 5 -5.30 8.42 38.09
N CYS A 6 -4.45 7.49 38.53
CA CYS A 6 -3.25 7.81 39.30
C CYS A 6 -2.24 8.69 38.54
N LEU A 7 -2.34 8.71 37.20
CA LEU A 7 -1.51 9.54 36.33
C LEU A 7 -1.84 11.03 36.49
N PHE A 8 -3.09 11.36 36.80
CA PHE A 8 -3.57 12.74 36.87
C PHE A 8 -3.17 13.38 38.21
N GLU A 9 -2.97 14.70 38.18
CA GLU A 9 -2.67 15.47 39.39
C GLU A 9 -3.93 15.86 40.14
N ASP A 10 -4.94 16.31 39.41
CA ASP A 10 -6.20 16.76 39.98
C ASP A 10 -6.99 15.51 40.42
N GLU A 11 -7.41 15.48 41.69
CA GLU A 11 -8.24 14.40 42.25
C GLU A 11 -9.64 14.36 41.61
N ASP A 12 -10.08 15.49 41.03
CA ASP A 12 -11.40 15.67 40.44
C ASP A 12 -11.34 15.74 38.91
N VAL A 13 -10.91 14.64 38.26
CA VAL A 13 -11.17 14.50 36.81
C VAL A 13 -12.68 14.39 36.62
N ASP A 14 -13.22 15.25 35.77
CA ASP A 14 -14.66 15.29 35.46
C ASP A 14 -15.18 13.89 35.10
N GLU A 15 -16.28 13.47 35.75
CA GLU A 15 -16.90 12.16 35.56
C GLU A 15 -17.32 11.93 34.11
N GLU A 16 -17.65 13.00 33.36
CA GLU A 16 -17.97 12.92 31.93
C GLU A 16 -16.78 12.51 31.06
N LEU A 17 -15.55 12.62 31.59
CA LEU A 17 -14.31 12.22 30.92
C LEU A 17 -13.85 10.81 31.33
N ILE A 18 -14.67 10.08 32.11
CA ILE A 18 -14.37 8.72 32.56
C ILE A 18 -15.09 7.71 31.67
N CYS A 19 -14.33 6.71 31.21
CA CYS A 19 -14.88 5.60 30.44
C CYS A 19 -15.76 4.72 31.35
N PRO A 20 -17.04 4.50 31.01
CA PRO A 20 -17.94 3.70 31.83
C PRO A 20 -17.63 2.20 31.81
N ILE A 21 -16.86 1.74 30.82
CA ILE A 21 -16.44 0.34 30.68
C ILE A 21 -15.19 0.07 31.53
N CYS A 22 -14.09 0.78 31.26
CA CYS A 22 -12.81 0.51 31.94
C CYS A 22 -12.56 1.36 33.19
N ARG A 23 -13.46 2.33 33.50
CA ARG A 23 -13.37 3.24 34.66
C ARG A 23 -12.12 4.12 34.72
N GLY A 24 -11.35 4.20 33.64
CA GLY A 24 -10.22 5.12 33.47
C GLY A 24 -10.62 6.35 32.67
N VAL A 25 -9.75 7.36 32.64
CA VAL A 25 -9.96 8.55 31.80
C VAL A 25 -9.94 8.15 30.32
N LEU A 26 -10.86 8.70 29.54
CA LEU A 26 -11.06 8.32 28.14
C LEU A 26 -9.78 8.47 27.30
N GLU A 27 -9.37 7.38 26.64
CA GLU A 27 -8.24 7.32 25.71
C GLU A 27 -8.74 6.97 24.30
N ASN A 28 -8.20 7.64 23.27
CA ASN A 28 -8.63 7.45 21.87
C ASN A 28 -10.16 7.48 21.74
N VAL A 29 -10.74 8.57 22.22
CA VAL A 29 -12.17 8.64 22.51
C VAL A 29 -13.02 8.57 21.25
N ILE A 30 -14.06 7.77 21.33
CA ILE A 30 -15.10 7.66 20.32
C ILE A 30 -16.47 7.76 20.97
N TYR A 31 -17.45 8.16 20.18
CA TYR A 31 -18.76 8.59 20.66
C TYR A 31 -19.88 8.02 19.80
N ALA A 32 -20.97 7.62 20.46
CA ALA A 32 -22.16 7.10 19.84
C ALA A 32 -23.18 8.24 19.61
N PRO A 33 -23.38 8.70 18.36
CA PRO A 33 -24.15 9.92 18.09
C PRO A 33 -25.65 9.83 18.40
N LYS A 34 -26.23 8.63 18.43
CA LYS A 34 -27.66 8.45 18.71
C LYS A 34 -28.03 8.62 20.19
N CYS A 35 -27.13 8.21 21.09
CA CYS A 35 -27.37 8.22 22.54
C CYS A 35 -26.41 9.12 23.32
N GLU A 36 -25.51 9.78 22.62
CA GLU A 36 -24.60 10.79 23.14
C GLU A 36 -23.59 10.32 24.20
N HIS A 37 -23.22 9.04 24.16
CA HIS A 37 -22.26 8.46 25.09
C HIS A 37 -20.86 8.29 24.50
N ALA A 38 -19.83 8.52 25.33
CA ALA A 38 -18.43 8.42 24.95
C ALA A 38 -17.71 7.24 25.65
N PHE A 39 -16.77 6.63 24.93
CA PHE A 39 -16.00 5.46 25.38
C PHE A 39 -14.57 5.53 24.85
N CYS A 40 -13.64 4.80 25.47
CA CYS A 40 -12.36 4.52 24.82
C CYS A 40 -12.59 3.65 23.59
N SER A 41 -11.84 3.89 22.51
CA SER A 41 -11.95 3.10 21.28
C SER A 41 -11.93 1.60 21.53
N ASP A 42 -10.90 1.10 22.19
CA ASP A 42 -10.75 -0.34 22.41
C ASP A 42 -11.92 -0.93 23.21
N CYS A 43 -12.38 -0.21 24.24
CA CYS A 43 -13.44 -0.67 25.14
C CYS A 43 -14.76 -0.93 24.41
N ILE A 44 -15.23 0.03 23.61
CA ILE A 44 -16.52 -0.12 22.93
C ILE A 44 -16.43 -1.07 21.74
N HIS A 45 -15.29 -1.13 21.03
CA HIS A 45 -15.10 -2.12 19.97
C HIS A 45 -15.10 -3.56 20.50
N GLU A 46 -14.52 -3.79 21.67
CA GLU A 46 -14.57 -5.07 22.37
C GLU A 46 -16.01 -5.41 22.77
N TRP A 47 -16.74 -4.46 23.37
CA TRP A 47 -18.15 -4.65 23.74
C TRP A 47 -19.02 -5.01 22.53
N LEU A 48 -18.92 -4.24 21.44
CA LEU A 48 -19.70 -4.43 20.22
C LEU A 48 -19.37 -5.73 19.46
N THR A 49 -18.28 -6.40 19.82
CA THR A 49 -18.01 -7.75 19.29
C THR A 49 -18.96 -8.79 19.89
N ASN A 50 -19.48 -8.54 21.10
CA ASN A 50 -20.38 -9.44 21.81
C ASN A 50 -21.84 -8.95 21.79
N GLN A 51 -22.07 -7.64 21.91
CA GLN A 51 -23.40 -7.04 22.05
C GLN A 51 -23.53 -5.77 21.20
N GLN A 52 -24.45 -5.74 20.25
CA GLN A 52 -24.68 -4.60 19.34
C GLN A 52 -25.60 -3.54 19.98
N THR A 53 -25.26 -3.14 21.20
CA THR A 53 -25.99 -2.14 22.00
C THR A 53 -25.02 -1.25 22.75
N CYS A 54 -25.45 -0.04 23.09
CA CYS A 54 -24.71 0.85 23.96
C CYS A 54 -24.67 0.27 25.41
N PRO A 55 -23.50 0.22 26.07
CA PRO A 55 -23.37 -0.32 27.43
C PRO A 55 -24.17 0.43 28.52
N LEU A 56 -24.52 1.70 28.29
CA LEU A 56 -25.15 2.56 29.31
C LEU A 56 -26.67 2.49 29.28
N ASP A 57 -27.26 2.62 28.09
CA ASP A 57 -28.70 2.78 27.88
C ASP A 57 -29.32 1.67 27.03
N ARG A 58 -28.49 0.73 26.53
CA ARG A 58 -28.88 -0.40 25.68
C ARG A 58 -29.48 0.00 24.33
N THR A 59 -29.31 1.25 23.90
CA THR A 59 -29.71 1.71 22.56
C THR A 59 -28.98 0.88 21.49
N PRO A 60 -29.65 0.40 20.42
CA PRO A 60 -28.99 -0.33 19.34
C PRO A 60 -27.83 0.47 18.74
N LEU A 61 -26.65 -0.14 18.69
CA LEU A 61 -25.41 0.51 18.27
C LEU A 61 -24.53 -0.46 17.50
N GLN A 62 -24.09 -0.05 16.31
CA GLN A 62 -23.17 -0.80 15.46
C GLN A 62 -21.79 -0.14 15.41
N LYS A 63 -20.76 -0.90 15.00
CA LYS A 63 -19.38 -0.40 14.93
C LYS A 63 -19.23 0.76 13.94
N GLU A 64 -19.97 0.71 12.84
CA GLU A 64 -19.93 1.71 11.76
C GLU A 64 -20.63 3.02 12.14
N GLU A 65 -21.42 3.02 13.21
CA GLU A 65 -22.15 4.19 13.70
C GLU A 65 -21.33 5.02 14.71
N LEU A 66 -20.15 4.54 15.10
CA LEU A 66 -19.24 5.21 16.03
C LEU A 66 -18.49 6.34 15.32
N ASN A 67 -18.48 7.51 15.95
CA ASN A 67 -17.81 8.69 15.42
C ASN A 67 -16.67 9.15 16.33
N SER A 68 -15.72 9.87 15.75
CA SER A 68 -14.75 10.65 16.52
C SER A 68 -15.47 11.71 17.36
N VAL A 69 -15.01 11.92 18.59
CA VAL A 69 -15.56 12.97 19.45
C VAL A 69 -15.36 14.37 18.89
N PRO A 70 -16.27 15.32 19.19
CA PRO A 70 -16.10 16.74 18.87
C PRO A 70 -14.79 17.32 19.42
N ARG A 71 -14.25 18.33 18.74
CA ARG A 71 -12.98 18.98 19.13
C ARG A 71 -13.01 19.54 20.55
N ILE A 72 -14.18 19.99 21.02
CA ILE A 72 -14.32 20.52 22.39
C ILE A 72 -13.97 19.47 23.45
N MET A 73 -14.44 18.22 23.30
CA MET A 73 -14.12 17.13 24.21
C MET A 73 -12.64 16.75 24.14
N LYS A 74 -12.07 16.71 22.92
CA LYS A 74 -10.61 16.51 22.74
C LYS A 74 -9.80 17.59 23.45
N ASN A 75 -10.24 18.84 23.38
CA ASN A 75 -9.58 19.95 24.05
C ASN A 75 -9.75 19.88 25.58
N MET A 76 -10.89 19.42 26.09
CA MET A 76 -11.10 19.22 27.53
C MET A 76 -10.15 18.14 28.06
N LEU A 77 -10.09 16.98 27.40
CA LEU A 77 -9.13 15.93 27.73
C LEU A 77 -7.68 16.41 27.63
N GLY A 78 -7.33 17.12 26.55
CA GLY A 78 -5.98 17.64 26.34
C GLY A 78 -5.52 18.64 27.40
N LYS A 79 -6.45 19.33 28.08
CA LYS A 79 -6.14 20.28 29.16
C LYS A 79 -5.87 19.62 30.51
N LEU A 80 -6.26 18.35 30.69
CA LEU A 80 -6.02 17.63 31.93
C LEU A 80 -4.53 17.58 32.26
N ARG A 81 -4.20 17.72 33.55
CA ARG A 81 -2.82 17.76 34.04
C ARG A 81 -2.38 16.36 34.48
N VAL A 82 -1.25 15.92 33.95
CA VAL A 82 -0.70 14.58 34.15
C VAL A 82 0.75 14.62 34.62
N LYS A 83 1.07 13.74 35.56
CA LYS A 83 2.43 13.51 36.06
C LYS A 83 3.24 12.81 34.96
N CYS A 84 4.51 13.17 34.84
CA CYS A 84 5.41 12.47 33.92
C CYS A 84 5.58 10.98 34.32
N GLU A 85 5.61 10.09 33.33
CA GLU A 85 5.89 8.65 33.51
C GLU A 85 7.27 8.40 34.14
N ASN A 86 8.22 9.33 33.95
CA ASN A 86 9.55 9.27 34.53
C ASN A 86 9.62 9.87 35.95
N LYS A 87 8.49 9.94 36.68
CA LYS A 87 8.45 10.43 38.06
C LYS A 87 9.39 9.67 38.98
N GLU A 88 9.43 8.35 38.86
CA GLU A 88 10.33 7.48 39.63
C GLU A 88 11.81 7.74 39.33
N HIS A 89 12.12 8.28 38.15
CA HIS A 89 13.46 8.68 37.75
C HIS A 89 13.80 10.14 38.12
N GLY A 90 12.89 10.83 38.82
CA GLY A 90 13.10 12.19 39.34
C GLY A 90 12.35 13.30 38.59
N CYS A 91 11.57 12.99 37.55
CA CYS A 91 10.78 14.01 36.87
C CYS A 91 9.60 14.48 37.73
N LYS A 92 9.59 15.75 38.13
CA LYS A 92 8.49 16.35 38.90
C LYS A 92 7.55 17.19 38.05
N GLU A 93 7.81 17.25 36.75
CA GLU A 93 7.00 18.03 35.82
C GLU A 93 5.60 17.47 35.71
N ILE A 94 4.65 18.39 35.72
CA ILE A 94 3.25 18.10 35.49
C ILE A 94 2.83 18.87 34.25
N VAL A 95 2.48 18.12 33.22
CA VAL A 95 2.23 18.64 31.89
C VAL A 95 0.79 18.40 31.51
N ARG A 96 0.32 19.10 30.48
CA ARG A 96 -0.97 18.82 29.88
C ARG A 96 -0.95 17.48 29.15
N LEU A 97 -2.07 16.76 29.16
CA LEU A 97 -2.19 15.46 28.50
C LEU A 97 -1.84 15.52 27.02
N ASP A 98 -2.25 16.59 26.33
CA ASP A 98 -1.90 16.81 24.90
C ASP A 98 -0.40 17.00 24.66
N SER A 99 0.32 17.54 25.63
CA SER A 99 1.75 17.83 25.59
C SER A 99 2.60 16.71 26.21
N ARG A 100 1.97 15.64 26.70
CA ARG A 100 2.64 14.52 27.39
C ARG A 100 3.62 13.81 26.48
N ALA A 101 3.26 13.60 25.22
CA ALA A 101 4.13 12.95 24.23
C ALA A 101 5.40 13.77 23.96
N ASP A 102 5.25 15.08 23.76
CA ASP A 102 6.35 16.00 23.51
C ASP A 102 7.28 16.09 24.72
N HIS A 103 6.72 16.14 25.93
CA HIS A 103 7.50 16.08 27.17
C HIS A 103 8.25 14.75 27.28
N SER A 104 7.60 13.61 27.05
CA SER A 104 8.22 12.28 27.17
C SER A 104 9.42 12.10 26.23
N ALA A 105 9.31 12.63 25.00
CA ALA A 105 10.40 12.59 24.02
C ALA A 105 11.64 13.40 24.46
N ASN A 106 11.44 14.49 25.20
CA ASN A 106 12.50 15.43 25.57
C ASN A 106 12.88 15.41 27.06
N CYS A 107 12.17 14.64 27.88
CA CYS A 107 12.33 14.60 29.33
C CYS A 107 13.77 14.25 29.72
N GLU A 108 14.39 15.09 30.56
CA GLU A 108 15.77 14.90 31.01
C GLU A 108 15.95 13.66 31.89
N PHE A 109 14.88 13.25 32.57
CA PHE A 109 14.84 12.07 33.43
C PHE A 109 14.41 10.81 32.69
N ASN A 110 14.12 10.87 31.39
CA ASN A 110 13.83 9.68 30.61
C ASN A 110 15.14 8.85 30.43
N PRO A 111 15.24 7.65 31.03
CA PRO A 111 16.45 6.83 30.94
C PRO A 111 16.72 6.36 29.51
N LYS A 112 15.68 6.25 28.68
CA LYS A 112 15.77 5.85 27.27
C LYS A 112 15.92 7.04 26.32
N ARG A 113 16.03 8.27 26.85
CA ARG A 113 16.23 9.45 26.00
C ARG A 113 17.44 9.23 25.10
N PRO A 114 17.31 9.40 23.77
CA PRO A 114 18.42 9.22 22.86
C PRO A 114 19.44 10.35 23.06
N ILE A 115 20.69 9.97 23.30
CA ILE A 115 21.83 10.88 23.42
C ILE A 115 22.84 10.51 22.33
N ARG A 116 23.40 11.53 21.67
CA ARG A 116 24.54 11.34 20.77
C ARG A 116 25.82 11.30 21.59
N CYS A 117 26.57 10.21 21.47
CA CYS A 117 27.93 10.14 22.00
C CYS A 117 28.82 11.15 21.27
N GLU A 118 29.59 11.95 22.02
CA GLU A 118 30.45 13.00 21.45
C GLU A 118 31.64 12.44 20.66
N GLN A 119 32.09 11.22 20.97
CA GLN A 119 33.28 10.63 20.36
C GLN A 119 32.96 9.83 19.10
N CYS A 120 31.95 8.96 19.16
CA CYS A 120 31.62 8.06 18.05
C CYS A 120 30.36 8.49 17.27
N CYS A 121 29.69 9.57 17.70
CA CYS A 121 28.46 10.10 17.09
C CYS A 121 27.26 9.13 17.06
N LEU A 122 27.37 7.95 17.70
CA LEU A 122 26.29 7.00 17.84
C LEU A 122 25.19 7.58 18.73
N THR A 123 23.94 7.34 18.34
CA THR A 123 22.78 7.65 19.17
C THR A 123 22.50 6.44 20.05
N ILE A 124 22.64 6.62 21.36
CA ILE A 124 22.44 5.56 22.35
C ILE A 124 21.49 6.04 23.46
N PRO A 125 20.79 5.13 24.15
CA PRO A 125 19.99 5.47 25.32
C PRO A 125 20.83 6.11 26.44
N LYS A 126 20.29 7.12 27.13
CA LYS A 126 20.97 7.82 28.24
C LYS A 126 21.47 6.86 29.33
N ASN A 127 20.67 5.87 29.71
CA ASN A 127 21.03 4.87 30.72
C ASN A 127 22.16 3.92 30.30
N GLU A 128 22.45 3.82 29.00
CA GLU A 128 23.53 2.99 28.46
C GLU A 128 24.83 3.78 28.24
N LEU A 129 24.79 5.11 28.40
CA LEU A 129 25.93 5.99 28.16
C LEU A 129 27.14 5.64 29.04
N ASP A 130 26.91 5.34 30.33
CA ASP A 130 27.99 5.01 31.27
C ASP A 130 28.72 3.70 30.91
N ASN A 131 28.03 2.78 30.24
CA ASN A 131 28.55 1.48 29.82
C ASN A 131 28.90 1.42 28.32
N HIS A 132 28.86 2.57 27.65
CA HIS A 132 29.09 2.68 26.22
C HIS A 132 30.57 2.44 25.88
N ASN A 133 30.82 1.59 24.88
CA ASN A 133 32.17 1.37 24.36
C ASN A 133 32.19 1.70 22.87
N CYS A 134 32.66 2.91 22.56
CA CYS A 134 32.73 3.46 21.20
C CYS A 134 33.26 2.45 20.18
N ILE A 135 34.39 1.78 20.48
CA ILE A 135 35.05 0.86 19.54
C ILE A 135 34.18 -0.38 19.28
N ARG A 136 33.67 -1.00 20.35
CA ARG A 136 32.82 -2.20 20.24
C ARG A 136 31.53 -1.87 19.48
N ASP A 137 30.91 -0.76 19.82
CA ASP A 137 29.59 -0.41 19.31
C ASP A 137 29.67 0.08 17.85
N LEU A 138 30.74 0.81 17.47
CA LEU A 138 31.04 1.10 16.08
C LEU A 138 31.32 -0.17 15.26
N ARG A 139 32.08 -1.13 15.80
CA ARG A 139 32.33 -2.41 15.11
C ARG A 139 31.04 -3.20 14.87
N LYS A 140 30.16 -3.24 15.86
CA LYS A 140 28.83 -3.87 15.72
C LYS A 140 27.99 -3.16 14.65
N GLN A 141 27.97 -1.82 14.65
CA GLN A 141 27.25 -1.07 13.65
C GLN A 141 27.80 -1.30 12.24
N MET A 142 29.14 -1.36 12.09
CA MET A 142 29.77 -1.65 10.81
C MET A 142 29.45 -3.05 10.30
N ALA A 143 29.44 -4.06 11.20
CA ALA A 143 29.01 -5.41 10.85
C ALA A 143 27.54 -5.43 10.38
N MET A 144 26.65 -4.78 11.11
CA MET A 144 25.23 -4.68 10.75
C MET A 144 25.01 -3.97 9.42
N ILE A 145 25.73 -2.87 9.15
CA ILE A 145 25.68 -2.16 7.86
C ILE A 145 26.20 -3.07 6.74
N ASN A 146 27.30 -3.80 6.96
CA ASN A 146 27.83 -4.73 5.96
C ASN A 146 26.82 -5.84 5.64
N ASP A 147 26.14 -6.39 6.64
CA ASP A 147 25.09 -7.41 6.47
C ASP A 147 23.87 -6.84 5.72
N GLN A 148 23.46 -5.60 6.03
CA GLN A 148 22.41 -4.92 5.28
C GLN A 148 22.81 -4.69 3.82
N VAL A 149 24.06 -4.30 3.57
CA VAL A 149 24.58 -4.09 2.21
C VAL A 149 24.64 -5.38 1.42
N THR A 150 25.04 -6.51 2.04
CA THR A 150 25.09 -7.80 1.36
C THR A 150 23.69 -8.29 0.99
N GLU A 151 22.73 -8.14 1.89
CA GLU A 151 21.32 -8.49 1.64
C GLU A 151 20.70 -7.60 0.56
N LEU A 152 20.93 -6.28 0.62
CA LEU A 152 20.47 -5.35 -0.41
C LEU A 152 21.06 -5.65 -1.79
N LYS A 153 22.35 -6.02 -1.85
CA LYS A 153 23.00 -6.45 -3.11
C LYS A 153 22.37 -7.73 -3.67
N LYS A 154 22.05 -8.69 -2.80
CA LYS A 154 21.37 -9.93 -3.20
C LYS A 154 19.98 -9.63 -3.75
N ASN A 155 19.19 -8.85 -3.03
CA ASN A 155 17.85 -8.41 -3.48
C ASN A 155 17.92 -7.65 -4.80
N GLN A 156 18.92 -6.78 -4.98
CA GLN A 156 19.16 -6.09 -6.24
C GLN A 156 19.48 -7.06 -7.38
N SER A 157 20.29 -8.09 -7.14
CA SER A 157 20.62 -9.10 -8.16
C SER A 157 19.41 -9.93 -8.57
N GLU A 158 18.54 -10.29 -7.63
CA GLU A 158 17.29 -10.99 -7.89
C GLU A 158 16.33 -10.12 -8.69
N GLN A 159 16.20 -8.84 -8.31
CA GLN A 159 15.38 -7.88 -9.04
C GLN A 159 15.90 -7.70 -10.48
N GLN A 160 17.21 -7.55 -10.68
CA GLN A 160 17.81 -7.44 -12.01
C GLN A 160 17.55 -8.68 -12.89
N ASN A 161 17.52 -9.87 -12.30
CA ASN A 161 17.17 -11.09 -13.03
C ASN A 161 15.69 -11.11 -13.42
N ARG A 162 14.77 -10.72 -12.51
CA ARG A 162 13.34 -10.57 -12.82
C ARG A 162 13.11 -9.55 -13.94
N ASP A 163 13.79 -8.41 -13.88
CA ASP A 163 13.69 -7.37 -14.90
C ASP A 163 14.21 -7.86 -16.25
N ARG A 164 15.30 -8.65 -16.27
CA ARG A 164 15.83 -9.26 -17.49
C ARG A 164 14.86 -10.27 -18.09
N ASP A 165 14.23 -11.10 -17.27
CA ASP A 165 13.25 -12.09 -17.73
C ASP A 165 11.97 -11.42 -18.23
N MET A 166 11.50 -10.38 -17.53
CA MET A 166 10.40 -9.53 -17.99
C MET A 166 10.71 -8.90 -19.35
N MET A 167 11.93 -8.37 -19.52
CA MET A 167 12.37 -7.80 -20.80
C MET A 167 12.37 -8.85 -21.93
N ARG A 168 12.78 -10.09 -21.66
CA ARG A 168 12.70 -11.19 -22.64
C ARG A 168 11.26 -11.47 -23.04
N GLN A 169 10.33 -11.52 -22.07
CA GLN A 169 8.91 -11.71 -22.34
C GLN A 169 8.34 -10.56 -23.18
N ILE A 170 8.70 -9.30 -22.88
CA ILE A 170 8.29 -8.13 -23.66
C ILE A 170 8.78 -8.22 -25.10
N VAL A 171 10.03 -8.62 -25.33
CA VAL A 171 10.57 -8.81 -26.69
C VAL A 171 9.80 -9.89 -27.43
N HIS A 172 9.53 -11.03 -26.78
CA HIS A 172 8.73 -12.10 -27.39
C HIS A 172 7.31 -11.65 -27.73
N LEU A 173 6.63 -10.97 -26.80
CA LEU A 173 5.30 -10.39 -27.02
C LEU A 173 5.31 -9.38 -28.17
N ARG A 174 6.33 -8.52 -28.27
CA ARG A 174 6.48 -7.59 -29.41
C ARG A 174 6.58 -8.32 -30.73
N GLU A 175 7.26 -9.46 -30.79
CA GLU A 175 7.38 -10.26 -32.01
C GLU A 175 6.04 -10.94 -32.38
N LEU A 176 5.33 -11.50 -31.39
CA LEU A 176 3.98 -12.03 -31.61
C LEU A 176 3.02 -10.94 -32.13
N VAL A 177 3.08 -9.74 -31.55
CA VAL A 177 2.31 -8.58 -32.02
C VAL A 177 2.69 -8.22 -33.46
N ARG A 178 3.98 -8.21 -33.81
CA ARG A 178 4.43 -7.95 -35.19
C ARG A 178 3.91 -8.98 -36.17
N LEU A 179 3.95 -10.27 -35.84
CA LEU A 179 3.42 -11.33 -36.71
C LEU A 179 1.91 -11.19 -36.89
N ASN A 180 1.17 -10.80 -35.84
CA ASN A 180 -0.26 -10.53 -35.92
C ASN A 180 -0.61 -9.23 -36.69
N HIS A 181 0.30 -8.25 -36.70
CA HIS A 181 0.15 -6.99 -37.44
C HIS A 181 0.92 -6.96 -38.77
N ALA A 182 1.54 -8.08 -39.18
CA ALA A 182 2.16 -8.20 -40.48
C ALA A 182 1.06 -7.92 -41.51
N PRO A 183 1.27 -7.03 -42.49
CA PRO A 183 0.29 -6.88 -43.55
C PRO A 183 0.13 -8.26 -44.15
N SER A 184 -1.11 -8.77 -44.17
CA SER A 184 -1.47 -9.98 -44.89
C SER A 184 -0.69 -9.96 -46.21
N PRO A 185 0.02 -11.05 -46.59
CA PRO A 185 0.70 -11.07 -47.88
C PRO A 185 -0.35 -10.60 -48.86
N ARG A 186 -0.09 -9.51 -49.60
CA ARG A 186 -1.04 -9.00 -50.60
C ARG A 186 -1.39 -10.22 -51.45
N THR A 187 -2.55 -10.80 -51.17
CA THR A 187 -3.14 -11.78 -52.04
C THR A 187 -3.26 -11.04 -53.35
N PRO A 188 -2.85 -11.63 -54.49
CA PRO A 188 -3.27 -11.08 -55.77
C PRO A 188 -4.77 -10.91 -55.62
N THR A 189 -5.27 -9.67 -55.69
CA THR A 189 -6.67 -9.38 -55.49
C THR A 189 -7.43 -10.35 -56.36
N GLN A 190 -8.10 -11.31 -55.74
CA GLN A 190 -8.92 -12.27 -56.44
C GLN A 190 -9.95 -11.40 -57.17
N PRO A 191 -9.98 -11.42 -58.52
CA PRO A 191 -10.86 -10.52 -59.25
C PRO A 191 -12.26 -10.73 -58.69
N ARG A 192 -12.92 -9.64 -58.29
CA ARG A 192 -14.27 -9.75 -57.73
C ARG A 192 -15.10 -10.52 -58.75
N ILE A 193 -16.00 -11.39 -58.30
CA ILE A 193 -16.82 -12.24 -59.20
C ILE A 193 -17.45 -11.40 -60.33
N THR A 194 -17.78 -10.13 -60.08
CA THR A 194 -18.25 -9.15 -61.07
C THR A 194 -17.26 -8.88 -62.22
N GLU A 195 -15.95 -8.82 -61.97
CA GLU A 195 -14.92 -8.64 -63.00
C GLU A 195 -14.74 -9.89 -63.87
N ILE A 196 -14.83 -11.08 -63.25
CA ILE A 196 -14.80 -12.35 -63.98
C ILE A 196 -16.03 -12.49 -64.88
N ILE A 197 -17.21 -12.13 -64.38
CA ILE A 197 -18.46 -12.14 -65.16
C ILE A 197 -18.36 -11.17 -66.33
N ASN A 198 -17.94 -9.92 -66.10
CA ASN A 198 -17.82 -8.93 -67.18
C ASN A 198 -16.79 -9.36 -68.24
N TRP A 199 -15.69 -9.99 -67.84
CA TRP A 199 -14.75 -10.57 -68.79
C TRP A 199 -15.36 -11.72 -69.59
N ALA A 200 -16.05 -12.66 -68.92
CA ALA A 200 -16.72 -13.78 -69.57
C ALA A 200 -17.79 -13.30 -70.57
N GLU A 201 -18.54 -12.25 -70.23
CA GLU A 201 -19.52 -11.62 -71.12
C GLU A 201 -18.88 -10.86 -72.29
N SER A 202 -17.63 -10.41 -72.13
CA SER A 202 -16.86 -9.77 -73.22
C SER A 202 -16.29 -10.75 -74.24
N LEU A 203 -16.30 -12.06 -73.95
CA LEU A 203 -15.80 -13.07 -74.86
C LEU A 203 -16.83 -13.43 -75.93
N ASN A 204 -16.44 -13.35 -77.20
CA ASN A 204 -17.28 -13.81 -78.29
C ASN A 204 -17.47 -15.33 -78.25
N SER A 205 -18.72 -15.79 -78.23
CA SER A 205 -19.04 -17.22 -78.26
C SER A 205 -18.50 -17.90 -79.53
N ALA A 206 -17.64 -18.90 -79.34
CA ALA A 206 -17.05 -19.64 -80.45
C ALA A 206 -18.11 -20.50 -81.16
N ARG A 207 -18.18 -20.39 -82.50
CA ARG A 207 -19.11 -21.18 -83.32
C ARG A 207 -18.49 -22.55 -83.64
N VAL A 208 -18.96 -23.61 -82.99
CA VAL A 208 -18.54 -24.99 -83.27
C VAL A 208 -19.17 -25.45 -84.59
N THR A 209 -18.39 -25.53 -85.65
CA THR A 209 -18.89 -25.91 -86.99
C THR A 209 -18.77 -27.41 -87.29
N ARG A 210 -18.07 -28.20 -86.47
CA ARG A 210 -18.01 -29.67 -86.58
C ARG A 210 -17.64 -30.30 -85.23
N TRP A 211 -18.41 -31.30 -84.80
CA TRP A 211 -18.16 -32.04 -83.56
C TRP A 211 -17.16 -33.19 -83.82
N GLY A 212 -16.16 -33.34 -82.94
CA GLY A 212 -15.22 -34.47 -82.96
C GLY A 212 -13.78 -34.19 -83.43
N GLY A 213 -13.39 -32.92 -83.61
CA GLY A 213 -11.99 -32.53 -83.85
C GLY A 213 -11.39 -31.81 -82.64
N VAL A 214 -10.11 -32.06 -82.34
CA VAL A 214 -9.35 -31.37 -81.29
C VAL A 214 -9.30 -29.87 -81.60
N ILE A 215 -9.63 -29.04 -80.62
CA ILE A 215 -9.46 -27.58 -80.71
C ILE A 215 -7.96 -27.30 -80.61
N SER A 216 -7.27 -27.33 -81.75
CA SER A 216 -5.93 -26.75 -81.85
C SER A 216 -6.10 -25.23 -81.83
N THR A 217 -5.82 -24.57 -80.71
CA THR A 217 -5.56 -23.14 -80.74
C THR A 217 -4.37 -22.91 -81.68
N PRO A 218 -4.50 -22.05 -82.69
CA PRO A 218 -3.46 -21.84 -83.68
C PRO A 218 -2.43 -20.88 -83.10
N ASP A 219 -1.55 -21.36 -82.21
CA ASP A 219 -0.37 -20.59 -81.85
C ASP A 219 0.82 -21.03 -82.71
N SER A 220 0.86 -20.41 -83.89
CA SER A 220 1.91 -20.51 -84.92
C SER A 220 3.33 -20.24 -84.41
N VAL A 221 3.48 -19.78 -83.17
CA VAL A 221 4.76 -19.50 -82.50
C VAL A 221 5.54 -20.79 -82.18
N LEU A 222 4.87 -21.93 -81.97
CA LEU A 222 5.54 -23.20 -81.65
C LEU A 222 6.00 -24.03 -82.87
N GLN A 223 5.72 -23.60 -84.10
CA GLN A 223 6.11 -24.32 -85.33
C GLN A 223 7.39 -23.79 -86.01
N ARG A 224 8.09 -22.80 -85.44
CA ARG A 224 9.24 -22.12 -86.09
C ARG A 224 10.61 -22.27 -85.41
N VAL A 225 10.78 -23.21 -84.48
CA VAL A 225 12.10 -23.51 -83.89
C VAL A 225 12.42 -24.99 -84.10
N ILE A 226 12.76 -25.32 -85.35
CA ILE A 226 13.72 -26.36 -85.74
C ILE A 226 14.74 -25.66 -86.64
#